data_AF-A0AAN5BWB8-F1
#
_entry.id   AF-A0AAN5BWB8-F1
#
_cell.length_a   1.000
_cell.length_b   1.000
_cell.length_c   1.000
_cell.angle_alpha   90.00
_cell.angle_beta   90.00
_cell.angle_gamma   90.00
#
_symmetry.space_group_name_H-M   'P 1'
#
loop_
_entity.id
_entity.type
_entity.pdbx_description
1 polymer ?
#
loop_
_entity_poly.entity_id
_entity_poly.type
_entity_poly.pdbx_seq_one_letter_code
_entity_poly.pdbx_strand_id
1 'polypeptide(L)'
;MKREYLPIETLSAWTRLNGISVDGVTFRKVRTEDGIDKGCAIVATGEKSNESSETGEVDAETLLRVPSDLILSLRLVETHAKSDRYLREVLDAVGDFGRTARGAILIFLVLQITYSSPDFADEHHRIGVSNPWTEYIQYLPSSITLPTFYTVEERELLRGTSLKLAVDAKIVSLENEFELLRQSTENISWCRKHWWDENTGRFTLDDWKYVDAMYRSRMVDLPSSGHAMVPCIDMANHASEDIVKALYEEDTEGNAVLQLRSGRKLHSDEEVTIS
;
A
#
# COMPACT_ATOMS: atom_id res chain seq x y z
N MET A 1 3.68 5.17 16.28
CA MET A 1 4.50 6.29 15.75
C MET A 1 3.60 7.36 15.15
N LYS A 2 3.95 8.65 15.31
CA LYS A 2 3.24 9.74 14.63
C LYS A 2 3.48 9.69 13.13
N ARG A 3 2.43 10.00 12.37
CA ARG A 3 2.41 9.98 10.90
C ARG A 3 1.96 11.33 10.37
N GLU A 4 2.65 11.82 9.36
CA GLU A 4 2.24 12.98 8.57
C GLU A 4 1.49 12.49 7.31
N TYR A 5 0.55 13.32 6.84
CA TYR A 5 -0.28 12.99 5.69
C TYR A 5 -0.27 14.14 4.70
N LEU A 6 -0.16 13.80 3.42
CA LEU A 6 -0.16 14.75 2.33
C LEU A 6 -1.55 14.89 1.71
N PRO A 7 -1.97 16.11 1.31
CA PRO A 7 -3.21 16.30 0.56
C PRO A 7 -3.15 15.56 -0.79
N ILE A 8 -4.21 14.85 -1.17
CA ILE A 8 -4.24 14.04 -2.40
C ILE A 8 -3.99 14.86 -3.66
N GLU A 9 -4.31 16.16 -3.60
CA GLU A 9 -4.12 17.13 -4.68
C GLU A 9 -2.64 17.28 -5.08
N THR A 10 -1.71 17.00 -4.16
CA THR A 10 -0.26 17.09 -4.43
C THR A 10 0.31 15.82 -5.08
N LEU A 11 -0.44 14.72 -5.14
CA LEU A 11 0.02 13.44 -5.72
C LEU A 11 0.37 13.57 -7.22
N SER A 12 -0.24 14.51 -7.93
CA SER A 12 0.08 14.81 -9.34
C SER A 12 1.53 15.30 -9.52
N ALA A 13 2.09 16.01 -8.54
CA ALA A 13 3.49 16.42 -8.57
C ALA A 13 4.41 15.22 -8.28
N TRP A 14 4.03 14.39 -7.30
CA TRP A 14 4.77 13.18 -6.94
C TRP A 14 4.84 12.16 -8.09
N THR A 15 3.72 11.91 -8.77
CA THR A 15 3.67 11.01 -9.95
C THR A 15 4.62 11.47 -11.06
N ARG A 16 4.61 12.76 -11.39
CA ARG A 16 5.52 13.35 -12.39
C ARG A 16 6.98 13.21 -11.99
N LEU A 17 7.31 13.47 -10.73
CA LEU A 17 8.68 13.38 -10.22
C LEU A 17 9.22 11.94 -10.29
N ASN A 18 8.36 10.96 -10.06
CA ASN A 18 8.72 9.54 -10.03
C ASN A 18 8.48 8.82 -11.38
N GLY A 19 8.24 9.55 -12.47
CA GLY A 19 8.12 8.96 -13.81
C GLY A 19 6.88 8.10 -14.02
N ILE A 20 5.83 8.28 -13.21
CA ILE A 20 4.54 7.62 -13.43
C ILE A 20 3.81 8.34 -14.54
N SER A 21 3.45 7.61 -15.60
CA SER A 21 2.59 8.13 -16.66
C SER A 21 1.14 8.11 -16.20
N VAL A 22 0.46 9.24 -16.34
CA VAL A 22 -0.95 9.44 -15.97
C VAL A 22 -1.65 10.04 -17.17
N ASP A 23 -2.60 9.31 -17.75
CA ASP A 23 -3.29 9.75 -18.96
C ASP A 23 -4.81 9.75 -18.81
N GLY A 24 -5.39 10.94 -18.97
CA GLY A 24 -6.82 11.26 -18.85
C GLY A 24 -7.50 10.75 -17.57
N VAL A 25 -6.73 10.63 -16.48
CA VAL A 25 -7.23 10.35 -15.13
C VAL A 25 -6.57 11.27 -14.10
N THR A 26 -7.19 11.38 -12.93
CA THR A 26 -6.69 12.14 -11.78
C THR A 26 -7.10 11.46 -10.48
N PHE A 27 -6.40 11.78 -9.39
CA PHE A 27 -6.69 11.25 -8.05
C PHE A 27 -7.54 12.25 -7.27
N ARG A 28 -8.65 11.81 -6.67
CA ARG A 28 -9.54 12.66 -5.86
C ARG A 28 -10.18 11.87 -4.73
N LYS A 29 -10.59 12.56 -3.66
CA LYS A 29 -11.49 11.96 -2.66
C LYS A 29 -12.90 11.88 -3.23
N VAL A 30 -13.53 10.71 -3.11
CA VAL A 30 -14.88 10.45 -3.63
C VAL A 30 -15.81 10.08 -2.48
N ARG A 31 -17.07 10.49 -2.61
CA ARG A 31 -18.15 10.11 -1.69
C ARG A 31 -19.25 9.41 -2.47
N THR A 32 -19.97 8.50 -1.82
CA THR A 32 -21.23 7.98 -2.36
C THR A 32 -22.28 9.10 -2.42
N GLU A 33 -23.37 8.87 -3.16
CA GLU A 33 -24.53 9.77 -3.19
C GLU A 33 -25.10 10.03 -1.79
N ASP A 34 -25.06 9.01 -0.92
CA ASP A 34 -25.47 9.09 0.49
C ASP A 34 -24.44 9.80 1.40
N GLY A 35 -23.37 10.34 0.81
CA GLY A 35 -22.33 11.10 1.52
C GLY A 35 -21.28 10.24 2.24
N ILE A 36 -21.27 8.92 2.03
CA ILE A 36 -20.30 8.01 2.64
C ILE A 36 -18.93 8.22 1.97
N ASP A 37 -17.90 8.44 2.78
CA ASP A 37 -16.52 8.60 2.28
C ASP A 37 -16.01 7.27 1.72
N LYS A 38 -15.70 7.24 0.41
CA LYS A 38 -15.06 6.09 -0.26
C LYS A 38 -13.54 6.19 -0.23
N GLY A 39 -12.97 7.23 0.37
CA GLY A 39 -11.55 7.51 0.34
C GLY A 39 -11.11 8.11 -1.00
N CYS A 40 -9.82 7.97 -1.29
CA CYS A 40 -9.23 8.41 -2.56
C CYS A 40 -9.54 7.40 -3.67
N ALA A 41 -9.85 7.91 -4.86
CA ALA A 41 -10.12 7.12 -6.06
C ALA A 41 -9.41 7.71 -7.28
N ILE A 42 -9.33 6.90 -8.33
CA ILE A 42 -8.91 7.32 -9.67
C ILE A 42 -10.18 7.72 -10.44
N VAL A 43 -10.17 8.91 -11.05
CA VAL A 43 -11.33 9.49 -11.74
C VAL A 43 -10.92 9.95 -13.13
N ALA A 44 -11.72 9.64 -14.14
CA ALA A 44 -11.50 10.09 -15.51
C ALA A 44 -11.64 11.61 -15.64
N THR A 45 -10.74 12.25 -16.39
CA THR A 45 -10.78 13.71 -16.65
C THR A 45 -11.49 14.07 -17.95
N GLY A 46 -11.96 13.06 -18.69
CA GLY A 46 -12.62 13.21 -19.98
C GLY A 46 -13.14 11.86 -20.47
N GLU A 47 -13.78 11.86 -21.63
CA GLU A 47 -14.28 10.62 -22.21
C GLU A 47 -13.13 9.76 -22.76
N LYS A 48 -13.15 8.47 -22.43
CA LYS A 48 -12.25 7.46 -22.99
C LYS A 48 -13.03 6.23 -23.40
N SER A 49 -12.62 5.56 -24.46
CA SER A 49 -13.25 4.32 -24.92
C SER A 49 -12.20 3.37 -25.47
N ASN A 50 -12.22 2.12 -25.00
CA ASN A 50 -11.44 1.05 -25.59
C ASN A 50 -12.36 0.23 -26.51
N GLU A 51 -12.73 0.82 -27.65
CA GLU A 51 -13.44 0.12 -28.72
C GLU A 51 -12.42 -0.63 -29.57
N SER A 52 -12.69 -1.92 -29.82
CA SER A 52 -11.85 -2.75 -30.68
C SER A 52 -11.73 -2.12 -32.07
N SER A 53 -10.53 -1.72 -32.46
CA SER A 53 -10.21 -1.33 -33.83
C SER A 53 -10.42 -2.52 -34.78
N GLU A 54 -10.97 -2.27 -35.97
CA GLU A 54 -11.22 -3.28 -37.04
C GLU A 54 -9.94 -3.98 -37.54
N THR A 55 -8.75 -3.54 -37.09
CA THR A 55 -7.43 -4.01 -37.53
C THR A 55 -6.76 -5.02 -36.60
N GLY A 56 -7.42 -5.48 -35.53
CA GLY A 56 -6.97 -6.66 -34.76
C GLY A 56 -5.76 -6.46 -33.84
N GLU A 57 -5.15 -5.27 -33.81
CA GLU A 57 -4.22 -4.84 -32.77
C GLU A 57 -4.93 -3.82 -31.87
N VAL A 58 -5.34 -4.27 -30.68
CA VAL A 58 -5.93 -3.42 -29.64
C VAL A 58 -4.77 -2.90 -28.80
N ASP A 59 -4.29 -1.70 -29.06
CA ASP A 59 -3.52 -0.96 -28.05
C ASP A 59 -4.51 -0.63 -26.93
N ALA A 60 -4.48 -1.41 -25.85
CA ALA A 60 -5.35 -1.19 -24.71
C ALA A 60 -5.06 0.20 -24.12
N GLU A 61 -6.12 1.01 -24.04
CA GLU A 61 -6.05 2.39 -23.53
C GLU A 61 -5.46 2.39 -22.10
N THR A 62 -4.20 2.84 -22.00
CA THR A 62 -3.44 2.82 -20.74
C THR A 62 -3.68 4.11 -19.97
N LEU A 63 -4.23 3.99 -18.76
CA LEU A 63 -4.60 5.10 -17.89
C LEU A 63 -3.45 5.48 -16.94
N LEU A 64 -2.74 4.48 -16.42
CA LEU A 64 -1.56 4.65 -15.58
C LEU A 64 -0.45 3.70 -16.04
N ARG A 65 0.80 4.15 -15.99
CA ARG A 65 1.99 3.31 -16.08
C ARG A 65 2.96 3.65 -14.96
N VAL A 66 3.26 2.66 -14.13
CA VAL A 66 4.12 2.78 -12.96
C VAL A 66 5.43 2.04 -13.22
N PRO A 67 6.58 2.74 -13.20
CA PRO A 67 7.89 2.12 -13.37
C PRO A 67 8.12 0.90 -12.48
N SER A 68 8.77 -0.13 -13.03
CA SER A 68 9.01 -1.40 -12.34
C SER A 68 9.83 -1.27 -11.04
N ASP A 69 10.63 -0.21 -10.91
CA ASP A 69 11.42 0.11 -9.72
C ASP A 69 10.63 0.84 -8.62
N LEU A 70 9.35 1.18 -8.86
CA LEU A 70 8.41 1.67 -7.86
C LEU A 70 7.47 0.58 -7.31
N ILE A 71 7.41 -0.58 -7.95
CA ILE A 71 6.57 -1.70 -7.50
C ILE A 71 7.16 -2.28 -6.22
N LEU A 72 6.46 -2.09 -5.09
CA LEU A 72 6.87 -2.62 -3.79
C LEU A 72 6.60 -4.12 -3.73
N SER A 73 7.58 -4.84 -4.25
CA SER A 73 7.69 -6.30 -4.27
C SER A 73 8.80 -6.77 -3.32
N LEU A 74 8.89 -8.08 -3.08
CA LEU A 74 10.01 -8.68 -2.35
C LEU A 74 11.36 -8.26 -2.96
N ARG A 75 11.47 -8.30 -4.29
CA ARG A 75 12.68 -7.92 -5.03
C ARG A 75 13.11 -6.46 -4.78
N LEU A 76 12.14 -5.54 -4.70
CA LEU A 76 12.42 -4.15 -4.38
C LEU A 76 12.97 -4.02 -2.96
N VAL A 77 12.34 -4.68 -1.98
CA VAL A 77 12.78 -4.66 -0.58
C VAL A 77 14.20 -5.22 -0.44
N GLU A 78 14.49 -6.37 -1.07
CA GLU A 78 15.82 -6.98 -1.09
C GLU A 78 16.87 -6.07 -1.73
N THR A 79 16.51 -5.36 -2.80
CA THR A 79 17.39 -4.41 -3.46
C THR A 79 17.66 -3.20 -2.57
N HIS A 80 16.63 -2.66 -1.93
CA HIS A 80 16.76 -1.52 -1.02
C HIS A 80 17.59 -1.86 0.22
N ALA A 81 17.47 -3.09 0.76
CA ALA A 81 18.25 -3.58 1.90
C ALA A 81 19.76 -3.66 1.63
N LYS A 82 20.19 -3.65 0.36
CA LYS A 82 21.63 -3.57 0.03
C LYS A 82 22.23 -2.23 0.41
N SER A 83 21.47 -1.14 0.28
CA SER A 83 21.87 0.23 0.63
C SER A 83 21.40 0.67 2.01
N ASP A 84 20.33 0.10 2.54
CA ASP A 84 19.79 0.45 3.86
C ASP A 84 20.18 -0.61 4.91
N ARG A 85 21.15 -0.25 5.76
CA ARG A 85 21.60 -1.13 6.86
C ARG A 85 20.50 -1.41 7.88
N TYR A 86 19.61 -0.45 8.13
CA TYR A 86 18.57 -0.56 9.17
C TYR A 86 17.53 -1.58 8.72
N LEU A 87 17.15 -1.52 7.44
CA LEU A 87 16.30 -2.53 6.81
C LEU A 87 16.93 -3.91 6.86
N ARG A 88 18.19 -4.03 6.44
CA ARG A 88 18.88 -5.32 6.43
C ARG A 88 18.96 -5.94 7.83
N GLU A 89 19.33 -5.16 8.85
CA GLU A 89 19.42 -5.64 10.24
C GLU A 89 18.09 -6.25 10.73
N VAL A 90 16.96 -5.61 10.42
CA VAL A 90 15.64 -6.11 10.84
C VAL A 90 15.22 -7.35 10.04
N LEU A 91 15.41 -7.33 8.72
CA LEU A 91 15.10 -8.50 7.87
C LEU A 91 15.91 -9.73 8.28
N ASP A 92 17.22 -9.56 8.52
CA ASP A 92 18.11 -10.63 8.93
C ASP A 92 17.74 -11.18 10.31
N ALA A 93 17.39 -10.30 11.27
CA ALA A 93 17.04 -10.69 12.62
C ALA A 93 15.73 -11.49 12.70
N VAL A 94 14.74 -11.14 11.88
CA VAL A 94 13.40 -11.76 11.88
C VAL A 94 13.38 -13.09 11.08
N GLY A 95 14.43 -13.39 10.33
CA GLY A 95 14.64 -14.68 9.69
C GLY A 95 13.63 -14.98 8.58
N ASP A 96 13.02 -16.18 8.60
CA ASP A 96 12.18 -16.69 7.51
C ASP A 96 10.98 -15.78 7.21
N PHE A 97 10.39 -15.14 8.22
CA PHE A 97 9.29 -14.21 7.99
C PHE A 97 9.74 -13.00 7.16
N GLY A 98 10.94 -12.47 7.42
CA GLY A 98 11.55 -11.38 6.64
C GLY A 98 11.93 -11.76 5.21
N ARG A 99 11.89 -13.05 4.86
CA ARG A 99 12.14 -13.56 3.49
C ARG A 99 10.85 -13.79 2.70
N THR A 100 9.69 -13.70 3.34
CA THR A 100 8.40 -13.73 2.65
C THR A 100 8.09 -12.37 2.05
N ALA A 101 7.37 -12.32 0.92
CA ALA A 101 6.95 -11.05 0.32
C ALA A 101 6.18 -10.17 1.32
N ARG A 102 5.19 -10.74 2.02
CA ARG A 102 4.44 -10.01 3.05
C ARG A 102 5.34 -9.50 4.16
N GLY A 103 6.13 -10.37 4.80
CA GLY A 103 6.94 -9.96 5.95
C GLY A 103 7.98 -8.90 5.58
N ALA A 104 8.66 -9.06 4.44
CA ALA A 104 9.60 -8.08 3.92
C ALA A 104 8.94 -6.72 3.64
N ILE A 105 7.78 -6.71 2.98
CA ILE A 105 7.03 -5.49 2.67
C ILE A 105 6.52 -4.80 3.93
N LEU A 106 5.99 -5.54 4.91
CA LEU A 106 5.54 -4.96 6.18
C LEU A 106 6.71 -4.30 6.94
N ILE A 107 7.84 -4.99 7.05
CA ILE A 107 9.05 -4.45 7.69
C ILE A 107 9.53 -3.20 6.97
N PHE A 108 9.56 -3.23 5.63
CA PHE A 108 9.90 -2.06 4.81
C PHE A 108 8.97 -0.88 5.10
N LEU A 109 7.66 -1.09 5.12
CA LEU A 109 6.68 -0.04 5.41
C LEU A 109 6.86 0.55 6.83
N VAL A 110 7.14 -0.27 7.83
CA VAL A 110 7.45 0.19 9.20
C VAL A 110 8.69 1.09 9.20
N LEU A 111 9.72 0.75 8.41
CA LEU A 111 10.92 1.58 8.26
C LEU A 111 10.64 2.90 7.54
N GLN A 112 9.81 2.88 6.50
CA GLN A 112 9.40 4.13 5.85
C GLN A 112 8.61 5.03 6.82
N ILE A 113 7.73 4.46 7.64
CA ILE A 113 7.04 5.20 8.70
C ILE A 113 8.03 5.72 9.74
N THR A 114 8.99 4.90 10.16
CA THR A 114 10.03 5.29 11.13
C THR A 114 10.86 6.46 10.59
N TYR A 115 11.28 6.40 9.33
CA TYR A 115 12.04 7.46 8.68
C TYR A 115 11.27 8.78 8.61
N SER A 116 9.98 8.71 8.25
CA SER A 116 9.11 9.88 8.07
C SER A 116 8.49 10.40 9.37
N SER A 117 8.64 9.69 10.50
CA SER A 117 7.95 10.07 11.73
C SER A 117 8.57 11.30 12.39
N PRO A 118 7.76 12.32 12.75
CA PRO A 118 8.23 13.45 13.54
C PRO A 118 8.77 13.06 14.92
N ASP A 119 8.39 11.88 15.44
CA ASP A 119 8.89 11.39 16.72
C ASP A 119 10.41 11.16 16.73
N PHE A 120 11.04 11.08 15.55
CA PHE A 120 12.49 10.87 15.39
C PHE A 120 13.18 12.00 14.62
N ALA A 121 12.53 13.15 14.42
CA ALA A 121 13.05 14.25 13.61
C ALA A 121 14.34 14.88 14.19
N ASP A 122 14.47 14.89 15.52
CA ASP A 122 15.60 15.47 16.24
C ASP A 122 16.80 14.51 16.41
N GLU A 123 16.69 13.28 15.89
CA GLU A 123 17.76 12.30 16.01
C GLU A 123 18.96 12.66 15.12
N HIS A 124 20.17 12.60 15.69
CA HIS A 124 21.41 12.92 14.98
C HIS A 124 21.63 12.08 13.72
N HIS A 125 21.09 10.87 13.68
CA HIS A 125 21.14 9.97 12.53
C HIS A 125 19.73 9.48 12.21
N ARG A 126 19.26 9.77 11.00
CA ARG A 126 17.98 9.23 10.52
C ARG A 126 18.07 7.71 10.39
N ILE A 127 17.01 7.05 10.83
CA ILE A 127 16.84 5.60 10.73
C ILE A 127 16.30 5.28 9.34
N GLY A 128 17.03 4.48 8.59
CA GLY A 128 16.68 4.07 7.23
C GLY A 128 17.13 5.05 6.14
N VAL A 129 16.84 4.69 4.90
CA VAL A 129 17.15 5.49 3.70
C VAL A 129 15.86 5.89 3.01
N SER A 130 15.75 7.18 2.65
CA SER A 130 14.60 7.68 1.89
C SER A 130 14.56 7.08 0.49
N ASN A 131 13.36 6.81 0.01
CA ASN A 131 13.05 6.44 -1.36
C ASN A 131 11.66 7.02 -1.73
N PRO A 132 11.17 6.83 -2.96
CA PRO A 132 9.84 7.32 -3.35
C PRO A 132 8.70 6.88 -2.42
N TRP A 133 8.79 5.69 -1.82
CA TRP A 133 7.80 5.18 -0.88
C TRP A 133 7.75 5.96 0.43
N THR A 134 8.86 6.57 0.86
CA THR A 134 8.91 7.44 2.06
C THR A 134 7.86 8.56 2.02
N GLU A 135 7.62 9.13 0.83
CA GLU A 135 6.60 10.14 0.60
C GLU A 135 5.26 9.50 0.23
N TYR A 136 5.25 8.44 -0.60
CA TYR A 136 4.01 7.80 -1.02
C TYR A 136 3.14 7.33 0.15
N ILE A 137 3.75 6.79 1.21
CA ILE A 137 3.02 6.33 2.40
C ILE A 137 2.23 7.44 3.10
N GLN A 138 2.57 8.72 2.87
CA GLN A 138 1.87 9.87 3.45
C GLN A 138 0.57 10.18 2.68
N TYR A 139 0.39 9.65 1.47
CA TYR A 139 -0.88 9.71 0.74
C TYR A 139 -1.84 8.57 1.13
N LEU A 140 -1.36 7.57 1.89
CA LEU A 140 -2.18 6.46 2.32
C LEU A 140 -3.15 6.89 3.45
N PRO A 141 -4.33 6.27 3.55
CA PRO A 141 -5.35 6.66 4.52
C PRO A 141 -4.87 6.56 5.97
N SER A 142 -5.18 7.57 6.78
CA SER A 142 -4.83 7.57 8.22
C SER A 142 -5.52 6.47 9.02
N SER A 143 -6.68 6.01 8.56
CA SER A 143 -7.44 4.90 9.09
C SER A 143 -7.89 3.96 7.98
N ILE A 144 -7.90 2.65 8.27
CA ILE A 144 -8.36 1.61 7.35
C ILE A 144 -9.41 0.78 8.08
N THR A 145 -10.59 0.66 7.49
CA THR A 145 -11.76 0.01 8.07
C THR A 145 -11.72 -1.50 7.85
N LEU A 146 -10.82 -2.17 8.58
CA LEU A 146 -10.78 -3.63 8.61
C LEU A 146 -11.31 -4.17 9.94
N PRO A 147 -11.90 -5.38 9.97
CA PRO A 147 -12.37 -5.99 11.21
C PRO A 147 -11.32 -6.16 12.31
N THR A 148 -10.03 -6.13 11.95
CA THR A 148 -8.90 -6.14 12.91
C THR A 148 -8.80 -4.86 13.74
N PHE A 149 -9.48 -3.78 13.35
CA PHE A 149 -9.59 -2.52 14.08
C PHE A 149 -10.93 -2.34 14.79
N TYR A 150 -11.87 -3.27 14.65
CA TYR A 150 -13.16 -3.17 15.30
C TYR A 150 -13.01 -3.10 16.82
N THR A 151 -13.83 -2.26 17.45
CA THR A 151 -13.94 -2.22 18.91
C THR A 151 -14.45 -3.55 19.45
N VAL A 152 -14.41 -3.71 20.77
CA VAL A 152 -14.97 -4.91 21.41
C VAL A 152 -16.46 -5.05 21.08
N GLU A 153 -17.19 -3.94 21.07
CA GLU A 153 -18.62 -3.87 20.76
C GLU A 153 -18.91 -4.18 19.29
N GLU A 154 -18.12 -3.66 18.36
CA GLU A 154 -18.27 -3.97 16.93
C GLU A 154 -17.96 -5.44 16.63
N ARG A 155 -16.95 -6.03 17.30
CA ARG A 155 -16.66 -7.47 17.18
C ARG A 155 -17.76 -8.34 17.78
N GLU A 156 -18.50 -7.85 18.76
CA GLU A 156 -19.63 -8.55 19.35
C GLU A 156 -20.77 -8.75 18.33
N LEU A 157 -20.94 -7.81 17.39
CA LEU A 157 -21.90 -7.93 16.28
C LEU A 157 -21.59 -9.10 15.34
N LEU A 158 -20.35 -9.61 15.37
CA LEU A 158 -19.96 -10.78 14.59
C LEU A 158 -20.29 -12.11 15.29
N ARG A 159 -20.78 -12.09 16.54
CA ARG A 159 -21.07 -13.31 17.31
C ARG A 159 -21.99 -14.25 16.53
N GLY A 160 -21.61 -15.53 16.50
CA GLY A 160 -22.37 -16.56 15.79
C GLY A 160 -22.07 -16.65 14.28
N THR A 161 -21.20 -15.79 13.75
CA THR A 161 -20.73 -15.86 12.35
C THR A 161 -19.39 -16.58 12.25
N SER A 162 -19.09 -17.15 11.09
CA SER A 162 -17.73 -17.65 10.77
C SER A 162 -16.70 -16.54 10.72
N LEU A 163 -17.12 -15.30 10.43
CA LEU A 163 -16.24 -14.13 10.38
C LEU A 163 -15.63 -13.82 11.75
N LYS A 164 -16.36 -13.99 12.87
CA LYS A 164 -15.80 -13.77 14.22
C LYS A 164 -14.55 -14.61 14.47
N LEU A 165 -14.60 -15.89 14.11
CA LEU A 165 -13.47 -16.81 14.30
C LEU A 165 -12.27 -16.41 13.44
N ALA A 166 -12.52 -16.02 12.18
CA ALA A 166 -11.47 -15.56 11.27
C ALA A 166 -10.82 -14.26 11.76
N VAL A 167 -11.61 -13.31 12.28
CA VAL A 167 -11.11 -12.04 12.83
C VAL A 167 -10.29 -12.26 14.10
N ASP A 168 -10.78 -13.07 15.04
CA ASP A 168 -10.04 -13.39 16.26
C ASP A 168 -8.71 -14.08 15.95
N ALA A 169 -8.73 -15.07 15.05
CA ALA A 169 -7.51 -15.77 14.62
C ALA A 169 -6.51 -14.80 13.97
N LYS A 170 -6.98 -13.85 13.16
CA LYS A 170 -6.12 -12.84 12.54
C LYS A 170 -5.52 -11.89 13.57
N ILE A 171 -6.28 -11.46 14.59
CA ILE A 171 -5.76 -10.60 15.67
C ILE A 171 -4.65 -11.33 16.43
N VAL A 172 -4.88 -12.59 16.83
CA VAL A 172 -3.86 -13.41 17.51
C VAL A 172 -2.61 -13.61 16.62
N SER A 173 -2.79 -13.83 15.32
CA SER A 173 -1.66 -13.90 14.37
C SER A 173 -0.84 -12.62 14.38
N LEU A 174 -1.49 -11.45 14.34
CA LEU A 174 -0.81 -10.15 14.34
C LEU A 174 -0.07 -9.87 15.66
N GLU A 175 -0.65 -10.26 16.79
CA GLU A 175 0.01 -10.16 18.10
C GLU A 175 1.27 -11.03 18.16
N ASN A 176 1.18 -12.29 17.68
CA ASN A 176 2.33 -13.20 17.62
C ASN A 176 3.41 -12.69 16.66
N GLU A 177 3.04 -12.15 15.50
CA GLU A 177 3.98 -11.55 14.54
C GLU A 177 4.69 -10.33 15.12
N PHE A 178 3.96 -9.46 15.84
CA PHE A 178 4.54 -8.29 16.50
C PHE A 178 5.52 -8.69 17.60
N GLU A 179 5.16 -9.70 18.41
CA GLU A 179 6.02 -10.20 19.47
C GLU A 179 7.28 -10.89 18.90
N LEU A 180 7.14 -11.65 17.80
CA LEU A 180 8.29 -12.19 17.07
C LEU A 180 9.23 -11.07 16.61
N LEU A 181 8.69 -10.00 16.02
CA LEU A 181 9.48 -8.85 15.57
C LEU A 181 10.20 -8.18 16.74
N ARG A 182 9.52 -7.99 17.87
CA ARG A 182 10.08 -7.42 19.10
C ARG A 182 11.24 -8.26 19.64
N GLN A 183 11.01 -9.55 19.89
CA GLN A 183 12.03 -10.47 20.42
C GLN A 183 13.25 -10.60 19.49
N SER A 184 13.02 -10.58 18.17
CA SER A 184 14.09 -10.69 17.18
C SER A 184 14.95 -9.43 17.13
N THR A 185 14.38 -8.25 17.41
CA THR A 185 15.04 -6.95 17.18
C THR A 185 15.41 -6.18 18.45
N GLU A 186 14.98 -6.61 19.64
CA GLU A 186 15.29 -5.93 20.92
C GLU A 186 16.79 -5.85 21.24
N ASN A 187 17.62 -6.66 20.57
CA ASN A 187 19.07 -6.63 20.68
C ASN A 187 19.76 -5.68 19.69
N ILE A 188 19.04 -5.21 18.68
CA ILE A 188 19.54 -4.20 17.75
C ILE A 188 19.47 -2.84 18.44
N SER A 189 20.60 -2.14 18.55
CA SER A 189 20.72 -0.96 19.42
C SER A 189 19.73 0.15 19.08
N TRP A 190 19.49 0.40 17.78
CA TRP A 190 18.54 1.43 17.36
C TRP A 190 17.09 0.97 17.53
N CYS A 191 16.74 -0.30 17.27
CA CYS A 191 15.41 -0.82 17.54
C CYS A 191 15.09 -0.74 19.03
N ARG A 192 16.04 -1.17 19.88
CA ARG A 192 15.90 -1.06 21.34
C ARG A 192 15.57 0.37 21.74
N LYS A 193 16.34 1.36 21.30
CA LYS A 193 16.12 2.76 21.65
C LYS A 193 14.80 3.31 21.08
N HIS A 194 14.53 3.10 19.80
CA HIS A 194 13.47 3.85 19.09
C HIS A 194 12.15 3.12 18.98
N TRP A 195 12.17 1.80 19.02
CA TRP A 195 10.96 0.98 18.91
C TRP A 195 10.51 0.45 20.26
N TRP A 196 11.44 -0.02 21.10
CA TRP A 196 11.10 -0.89 22.22
C TRP A 196 11.35 -0.31 23.62
N ASP A 197 12.14 0.76 23.74
CA ASP A 197 12.47 1.38 25.02
C ASP A 197 11.22 1.93 25.70
N GLU A 198 11.14 1.80 27.03
CA GLU A 198 9.96 2.21 27.79
C GLU A 198 9.64 3.71 27.66
N ASN A 199 10.66 4.55 27.49
CA ASN A 199 10.50 6.01 27.43
C ASN A 199 10.56 6.55 26.00
N THR A 200 11.41 5.96 25.16
CA THR A 200 11.76 6.46 23.83
C THR A 200 11.21 5.58 22.70
N GLY A 201 10.74 4.37 23.00
CA GLY A 201 10.05 3.48 22.07
C GLY A 201 8.73 4.08 21.59
N ARG A 202 8.49 4.02 20.27
CA ARG A 202 7.27 4.56 19.65
C ARG A 202 6.54 3.55 18.75
N PHE A 203 7.10 2.37 18.56
CA PHE A 203 6.52 1.35 17.70
C PHE A 203 5.57 0.46 18.49
N THR A 204 4.30 0.46 18.09
CA THR A 204 3.23 -0.24 18.82
C THR A 204 2.57 -1.32 17.97
N LEU A 205 1.79 -2.20 18.61
CA LEU A 205 0.96 -3.17 17.91
C LEU A 205 -0.01 -2.49 16.92
N ASP A 206 -0.50 -1.28 17.23
CA ASP A 206 -1.38 -0.55 16.31
C ASP A 206 -0.65 -0.11 15.03
N ASP A 207 0.62 0.27 15.12
CA ASP A 207 1.44 0.54 13.93
C ASP A 207 1.62 -0.74 13.09
N TRP A 208 1.83 -1.89 13.75
CA TRP A 208 1.96 -3.18 13.06
C TRP A 208 0.65 -3.62 12.38
N LYS A 209 -0.48 -3.49 13.09
CA LYS A 209 -1.81 -3.70 12.52
C LYS A 209 -2.05 -2.76 11.34
N TYR A 210 -1.60 -1.51 11.44
CA TYR A 210 -1.77 -0.51 10.39
C TYR A 210 -0.99 -0.87 9.11
N VAL A 211 0.27 -1.31 9.21
CA VAL A 211 1.01 -1.77 8.02
C VAL A 211 0.41 -3.05 7.43
N ASP A 212 -0.05 -4.00 8.25
CA ASP A 212 -0.78 -5.17 7.75
C ASP A 212 -2.03 -4.75 6.98
N ALA A 213 -2.77 -3.77 7.52
CA ALA A 213 -3.98 -3.21 6.91
C ALA A 213 -3.69 -2.54 5.57
N MET A 214 -2.66 -1.69 5.51
CA MET A 214 -2.23 -1.04 4.28
C MET A 214 -1.89 -2.07 3.22
N TYR A 215 -1.09 -3.07 3.57
CA TYR A 215 -0.71 -4.13 2.64
C TYR A 215 -1.93 -4.93 2.17
N ARG A 216 -2.73 -5.47 3.08
CA ARG A 216 -3.82 -6.40 2.73
C ARG A 216 -4.99 -5.75 1.99
N SER A 217 -5.15 -4.43 2.08
CA SER A 217 -6.20 -3.71 1.34
C SER A 217 -5.71 -3.16 -0.01
N ARG A 218 -4.42 -3.29 -0.34
CA ARG A 218 -3.78 -2.63 -1.51
C ARG A 218 -2.89 -3.56 -2.33
N MET A 219 -2.58 -4.74 -1.79
CA MET A 219 -1.75 -5.73 -2.46
C MET A 219 -2.47 -6.24 -3.71
N VAL A 220 -1.70 -6.31 -4.79
CA VAL A 220 -2.07 -6.92 -6.06
C VAL A 220 -1.15 -8.10 -6.33
N ASP A 221 -1.62 -9.04 -7.13
CA ASP A 221 -0.81 -10.16 -7.60
C ASP A 221 -0.39 -9.91 -9.05
N LEU A 222 0.89 -9.65 -9.27
CA LEU A 222 1.44 -9.36 -10.59
C LEU A 222 2.19 -10.57 -11.16
N PRO A 223 2.12 -10.84 -12.47
CA PRO A 223 2.72 -12.04 -13.06
C PRO A 223 4.22 -12.23 -12.78
N SER A 224 5.02 -11.17 -12.82
CA SER A 224 6.48 -11.23 -12.62
C SER A 224 6.89 -10.77 -11.22
N SER A 225 6.20 -9.76 -10.66
CA SER A 225 6.53 -9.21 -9.33
C SER A 225 5.90 -9.99 -8.16
N GLY A 226 4.95 -10.88 -8.44
CA GLY A 226 4.17 -11.61 -7.44
C GLY A 226 3.31 -10.68 -6.58
N HIS A 227 3.16 -11.01 -5.30
CA HIS A 227 2.46 -10.16 -4.34
C HIS A 227 3.22 -8.85 -4.09
N ALA A 228 2.62 -7.74 -4.49
CA ALA A 228 3.22 -6.42 -4.43
C ALA A 228 2.20 -5.32 -4.13
N MET A 229 2.69 -4.14 -3.75
CA MET A 229 1.90 -2.91 -3.77
C MET A 229 2.36 -2.02 -4.91
N VAL A 230 1.43 -1.44 -5.65
CA VAL A 230 1.73 -0.55 -6.78
C VAL A 230 1.18 0.83 -6.46
N PRO A 231 2.05 1.86 -6.32
CA PRO A 231 1.58 3.19 -6.00
C PRO A 231 0.68 3.71 -7.12
N CYS A 232 -0.30 4.54 -6.76
CA CYS A 232 -1.36 5.08 -7.62
C CYS A 232 -2.37 4.05 -8.14
N ILE A 233 -1.94 2.88 -8.60
CA ILE A 233 -2.86 1.80 -9.00
C ILE A 233 -3.64 1.28 -7.78
N ASP A 234 -3.01 1.21 -6.60
CA ASP A 234 -3.67 0.81 -5.35
C ASP A 234 -4.74 1.80 -4.83
N MET A 235 -4.99 2.90 -5.55
CA MET A 235 -6.10 3.83 -5.30
C MET A 235 -7.34 3.49 -6.13
N ALA A 236 -7.26 2.54 -7.06
CA ALA A 236 -8.42 2.05 -7.79
C ALA A 236 -9.33 1.29 -6.80
N ASN A 237 -10.59 1.72 -6.71
CA ASN A 237 -11.57 1.04 -5.88
C ASN A 237 -12.10 -0.21 -6.56
N HIS A 238 -12.59 -1.13 -5.74
CA HIS A 238 -13.23 -2.34 -6.21
C HIS A 238 -14.66 -2.07 -6.70
N ALA A 239 -15.05 -2.74 -7.78
CA ALA A 239 -16.43 -2.83 -8.23
C ALA A 239 -16.74 -4.25 -8.74
N SER A 240 -18.02 -4.60 -8.77
CA SER A 240 -18.44 -5.90 -9.29
C SER A 240 -18.10 -6.05 -10.78
N GLU A 241 -17.92 -7.30 -11.21
CA GLU A 241 -17.36 -7.67 -12.50
C GLU A 241 -18.17 -7.16 -13.71
N ASP A 242 -19.46 -6.90 -13.51
CA ASP A 242 -20.37 -6.34 -14.49
C ASP A 242 -20.13 -4.85 -14.78
N ILE A 243 -19.61 -4.09 -13.81
CA ILE A 243 -19.38 -2.63 -13.90
C ILE A 243 -17.91 -2.21 -13.85
N VAL A 244 -17.00 -3.16 -13.57
CA VAL A 244 -15.55 -2.92 -13.58
C VAL A 244 -15.07 -2.31 -14.90
N LYS A 245 -14.23 -1.28 -14.79
CA LYS A 245 -13.77 -0.50 -15.95
C LYS A 245 -12.37 -0.88 -16.38
N ALA A 246 -11.47 -1.11 -15.43
CA ALA A 246 -10.07 -1.31 -15.71
C ALA A 246 -9.56 -2.70 -15.28
N LEU A 247 -8.37 -3.03 -15.74
CA LEU A 247 -7.54 -4.13 -15.26
C LEU A 247 -6.14 -3.61 -14.98
N TYR A 248 -5.42 -4.26 -14.08
CA TYR A 248 -4.01 -4.02 -13.87
C TYR A 248 -3.20 -5.21 -14.40
N GLU A 249 -2.08 -4.94 -15.05
CA GLU A 249 -1.17 -5.93 -15.64
C GLU A 249 0.29 -5.45 -15.55
N GLU A 250 1.22 -6.30 -15.96
CA GLU A 250 2.61 -5.90 -16.21
C GLU A 250 2.87 -5.84 -17.71
N ASP A 251 3.48 -4.75 -18.18
CA ASP A 251 3.91 -4.64 -19.57
C ASP A 251 5.20 -5.43 -19.84
N THR A 252 5.64 -5.45 -21.10
CA THR A 252 6.86 -6.18 -21.52
C THR A 252 8.16 -5.66 -20.90
N GLU A 253 8.15 -4.44 -20.34
CA GLU A 253 9.28 -3.85 -19.63
C GLU A 253 9.19 -4.10 -18.11
N GLY A 254 8.14 -4.78 -17.65
CA GLY A 254 7.87 -5.08 -16.24
C GLY A 254 7.25 -3.91 -15.48
N ASN A 255 6.79 -2.86 -16.15
CA ASN A 255 6.06 -1.77 -15.50
C ASN A 255 4.64 -2.24 -15.18
N ALA A 256 4.09 -1.79 -14.06
CA ALA A 256 2.68 -2.03 -13.76
C ALA A 256 1.82 -1.02 -14.51
N VAL A 257 0.81 -1.50 -15.23
CA VAL A 257 -0.12 -0.67 -16.01
C VAL A 257 -1.54 -0.83 -15.52
N LEU A 258 -2.31 0.27 -15.54
CA LEU A 258 -3.76 0.24 -15.38
C LEU A 258 -4.38 0.55 -16.74
N GLN A 259 -5.15 -0.38 -17.29
CA GLN A 259 -5.71 -0.28 -18.64
C GLN A 259 -7.22 -0.37 -18.62
N LEU A 260 -7.88 0.39 -19.49
CA LEU A 260 -9.32 0.29 -19.71
C LEU A 260 -9.64 -1.06 -20.37
N ARG A 261 -10.58 -1.82 -19.81
CA ARG A 261 -10.98 -3.12 -20.37
C ARG A 261 -11.60 -2.94 -21.75
N SER A 262 -11.40 -3.94 -22.61
CA SER A 262 -12.01 -3.99 -23.95
C SER A 262 -13.53 -3.80 -23.89
N GLY A 263 -14.07 -2.94 -24.75
CA GLY A 263 -15.49 -2.63 -24.83
C GLY A 263 -16.02 -1.73 -23.71
N ARG A 264 -15.16 -1.24 -22.81
CA ARG A 264 -15.55 -0.27 -21.77
C ARG A 264 -15.32 1.16 -22.22
N LYS A 265 -16.13 2.04 -21.66
CA LYS A 265 -16.05 3.49 -21.78
C LYS A 265 -15.98 4.12 -20.39
N LEU A 266 -15.27 5.23 -20.31
CA LEU A 266 -15.21 6.12 -19.17
C LEU A 266 -15.80 7.46 -19.58
N HIS A 267 -16.71 7.98 -18.76
CA HIS A 267 -17.18 9.36 -18.88
C HIS A 267 -16.33 10.29 -18.01
N SER A 268 -16.37 11.59 -18.33
CA SER A 268 -15.77 12.60 -17.43
C SER A 268 -16.35 12.47 -16.02
N ASP A 269 -15.47 12.56 -15.03
CA ASP A 269 -15.79 12.41 -13.60
C ASP A 269 -16.30 11.02 -13.18
N GLU A 270 -16.21 10.02 -14.06
CA GLU A 270 -16.47 8.63 -13.71
C GLU A 270 -15.27 7.99 -12.98
N GLU A 271 -15.56 7.19 -11.96
CA GLU A 271 -14.56 6.46 -11.19
C GLU A 271 -13.99 5.28 -12.00
N VAL A 272 -12.66 5.15 -12.00
CA VAL A 272 -11.97 4.00 -12.60
C VAL A 272 -11.86 2.90 -11.56
N THR A 273 -12.59 1.80 -11.78
CA THR A 273 -12.70 0.67 -10.85
C THR A 273 -12.03 -0.59 -11.39
N ILE A 274 -11.55 -1.41 -10.46
CA ILE A 274 -10.94 -2.73 -10.70
C ILE A 274 -11.75 -3.84 -10.00
N SER A 275 -11.50 -5.09 -10.37
CA SER A 275 -12.05 -6.29 -9.72
C SER A 275 -11.06 -6.85 -8.72
#